data_AF-A0A953LJ94-F1
#
_entry.id   AF-A0A953LJ94-F1
#
_cell.length_a   1.000
_cell.length_b   1.000
_cell.length_c   1.000
_cell.angle_alpha   90.00
_cell.angle_beta   90.00
_cell.angle_gamma   90.00
#
_symmetry.space_group_name_H-M   'P 1'
#
loop_
_entity.id
_entity.type
_entity.pdbx_description
1 polymer ?
#
loop_
_entity_poly.entity_id
_entity_poly.type
_entity_poly.pdbx_seq_one_letter_code
_entity_poly.pdbx_strand_id
1 'polypeptide(L)'
;GKASWTNNPQDEKFFRVQTLRNVSLTGPYFHDGSVETLEEAVTIMARVQLGYELTDQERDDIVAFLRSLVGEMPQVEVPVLPAE
;
A
#
# COMPACT_ATOMS: atom_id res chain seq x y z
N GLY A 1 -7.21 -9.57 -9.85
CA GLY A 1 -7.37 -8.23 -10.47
C GLY A 1 -8.84 -7.85 -10.58
N LYS A 2 -9.13 -6.63 -11.03
CA LYS A 2 -10.48 -6.06 -11.17
C LYS A 2 -11.44 -6.94 -11.99
N ALA A 3 -10.94 -7.67 -12.99
CA ALA A 3 -11.73 -8.60 -13.80
C ALA A 3 -12.48 -9.68 -12.99
N SER A 4 -11.95 -10.13 -11.85
CA SER A 4 -12.63 -11.12 -10.99
C SER A 4 -13.97 -10.64 -10.44
N TRP A 5 -14.19 -9.32 -10.40
CA TRP A 5 -15.43 -8.69 -9.96
C TRP A 5 -16.29 -8.21 -11.11
N THR A 6 -15.68 -7.74 -12.21
CA THR A 6 -16.41 -7.14 -13.33
C THR A 6 -16.79 -8.12 -14.43
N ASN A 7 -16.20 -9.32 -14.46
CA ASN A 7 -16.32 -10.31 -15.56
C ASN A 7 -15.94 -9.76 -16.95
N ASN A 8 -15.21 -8.65 -17.01
CA ASN A 8 -14.72 -8.07 -18.27
C ASN A 8 -13.26 -8.47 -18.49
N PRO A 9 -12.92 -9.18 -19.59
CA PRO A 9 -11.54 -9.55 -19.92
C PRO A 9 -10.60 -8.33 -20.01
N GLN A 10 -11.10 -7.15 -20.36
CA GLN A 10 -10.27 -5.94 -20.44
C GLN A 10 -9.79 -5.45 -19.06
N ASP A 11 -10.41 -5.91 -17.96
CA ASP A 11 -10.05 -5.53 -16.59
C ASP A 11 -8.99 -6.46 -15.96
N GLU A 12 -8.42 -7.41 -16.72
CA GLU A 12 -7.55 -8.48 -16.20
C GLU A 12 -6.32 -7.92 -15.47
N LYS A 13 -5.74 -6.85 -16.02
CA LYS A 13 -4.52 -6.18 -15.51
C LYS A 13 -4.81 -4.92 -14.69
N PHE A 14 -6.07 -4.63 -14.42
CA PHE A 14 -6.43 -3.47 -13.61
C PHE A 14 -6.46 -3.86 -12.14
N PHE A 15 -5.84 -3.03 -11.31
CA PHE A 15 -5.81 -3.16 -9.87
C PHE A 15 -6.35 -1.88 -9.23
N ARG A 16 -6.93 -2.00 -8.04
CA ARG A 16 -7.39 -0.86 -7.27
C ARG A 16 -6.18 -0.07 -6.75
N VAL A 17 -6.21 1.24 -6.90
CA VAL A 17 -5.29 2.15 -6.19
C VAL A 17 -5.67 2.15 -4.71
N GLN A 18 -4.76 1.69 -3.86
CA GLN A 18 -4.97 1.61 -2.42
C GLN A 18 -4.82 2.99 -1.76
N THR A 19 -5.47 3.17 -0.62
CA THR A 19 -5.26 4.37 0.21
C THR A 19 -3.88 4.32 0.86
N LEU A 20 -3.20 5.46 0.98
CA LEU A 20 -1.87 5.52 1.60
C LEU A 20 -1.87 5.90 3.09
N ARG A 21 -3.04 6.08 3.72
CA ARG A 21 -3.13 6.28 5.17
C ARG A 21 -2.63 5.04 5.90
N ASN A 22 -1.79 5.23 6.92
CA ASN A 22 -1.12 4.16 7.68
C ASN A 22 -0.20 3.23 6.84
N VAL A 23 0.17 3.61 5.61
CA VAL A 23 0.92 2.71 4.70
C VAL A 23 2.25 2.23 5.28
N SER A 24 2.91 3.04 6.12
CA SER A 24 4.15 2.64 6.78
C SER A 24 3.99 1.52 7.81
N LEU A 25 2.77 1.13 8.17
CA LEU A 25 2.45 0.07 9.13
C LEU A 25 1.84 -1.19 8.48
N THR A 26 1.63 -1.18 7.16
CA THR A 26 0.85 -2.21 6.45
C THR A 26 1.67 -2.94 5.38
N GLY A 27 2.98 -3.11 5.63
CA GLY A 27 3.78 -4.00 4.80
C GLY A 27 3.37 -5.48 5.01
N PRO A 28 3.73 -6.39 4.09
CA PRO A 28 4.41 -6.13 2.81
C PRO A 28 3.49 -5.46 1.79
N TYR A 29 4.09 -4.84 0.77
CA TYR A 29 3.46 -3.93 -0.18
C TYR A 29 3.01 -4.60 -1.47
N PHE A 30 2.17 -3.88 -2.22
CA PHE A 30 1.48 -4.33 -3.44
C PHE A 30 0.40 -5.39 -3.21
N HIS A 31 -0.25 -5.81 -4.29
CA HIS A 31 -1.45 -6.63 -4.25
C HIS A 31 -1.17 -8.10 -3.92
N ASP A 32 0.09 -8.52 -4.05
CA ASP A 32 0.59 -9.85 -3.80
C ASP A 32 1.57 -9.91 -2.61
N GLY A 33 1.84 -8.78 -1.97
CA GLY A 33 2.80 -8.70 -0.86
C GLY A 33 4.25 -8.95 -1.28
N SER A 34 4.59 -8.71 -2.55
CA SER A 34 5.91 -9.05 -3.10
C SER A 34 7.06 -8.13 -2.67
N VAL A 35 6.75 -6.98 -2.06
CA VAL A 35 7.76 -5.97 -1.69
C VAL A 35 7.76 -5.71 -0.20
N GLU A 36 8.92 -5.83 0.43
CA GLU A 36 9.04 -5.80 1.89
C GLU A 36 9.14 -4.39 2.46
N THR A 37 9.73 -3.44 1.71
CA THR A 37 10.07 -2.11 2.23
C THR A 37 9.32 -0.99 1.53
N LEU A 38 9.02 0.08 2.28
CA LEU A 38 8.28 1.23 1.76
C LEU A 38 9.11 1.98 0.73
N GLU A 39 10.42 2.07 0.97
CA GLU A 39 11.43 2.64 0.09
C GLU A 39 11.40 1.98 -1.29
N GLU A 40 11.46 0.65 -1.33
CA GLU A 40 11.41 -0.12 -2.58
C GLU A 40 10.07 0.05 -3.29
N ALA A 41 8.96 0.03 -2.54
CA ALA A 41 7.63 0.23 -3.10
C ALA A 41 7.49 1.62 -3.78
N VAL A 42 8.04 2.67 -3.17
CA VAL A 42 8.06 4.03 -3.72
C VAL A 42 8.90 4.09 -5.00
N THR A 43 10.12 3.55 -4.97
CA THR A 43 11.01 3.52 -6.14
C THR A 43 10.39 2.76 -7.31
N ILE A 44 9.80 1.58 -7.07
CA ILE A 44 9.13 0.79 -8.11
C ILE A 44 7.97 1.57 -8.71
N MET A 45 7.15 2.24 -7.89
CA MET A 45 5.98 2.97 -8.39
C MET A 45 6.37 4.20 -9.22
N ALA A 46 7.39 4.95 -8.82
CA ALA A 46 7.91 6.07 -9.61
C ALA A 46 8.35 5.61 -11.01
N ARG A 47 9.08 4.49 -11.08
CA ARG A 47 9.55 3.93 -12.34
C ARG A 47 8.41 3.39 -13.20
N VAL A 48 7.54 2.56 -12.63
CA VAL A 48 6.50 1.83 -13.38
C VAL A 48 5.38 2.75 -13.86
N GLN A 49 4.95 3.72 -13.06
CA GLN A 49 3.83 4.59 -13.40
C GLN A 49 4.24 5.85 -14.16
N LEU A 50 5.41 6.41 -13.83
CA LEU A 50 5.85 7.71 -14.35
C LEU A 50 7.08 7.62 -15.26
N GLY A 51 7.74 6.46 -15.34
CA GLY A 51 9.02 6.33 -16.04
C GLY A 51 10.13 7.15 -15.39
N TYR A 52 10.01 7.46 -14.09
CA TYR A 52 10.91 8.34 -13.36
C TYR A 52 11.80 7.56 -12.41
N GLU A 53 13.11 7.79 -12.49
CA GLU A 53 14.09 7.25 -11.55
C GLU A 53 14.34 8.31 -10.46
N LEU A 54 13.91 8.04 -9.23
CA LEU A 54 14.10 8.93 -8.10
C LEU A 54 15.57 8.99 -7.67
N THR A 55 16.03 10.16 -7.26
CA THR A 55 17.23 10.26 -6.41
C THR A 55 16.95 9.69 -5.02
N ASP A 56 18.01 9.34 -4.28
CA ASP A 56 17.87 8.87 -2.90
C ASP A 56 17.14 9.90 -2.01
N GLN A 57 17.44 11.19 -2.17
CA GLN A 57 16.80 12.25 -1.41
C GLN A 57 15.30 12.36 -1.71
N GLU A 58 14.89 12.31 -2.99
CA GLU A 58 13.46 12.37 -3.35
C GLU A 58 12.69 11.16 -2.84
N ARG A 59 13.29 9.96 -2.91
CA ARG A 59 12.72 8.75 -2.31
C ARG A 59 12.52 8.96 -0.81
N ASP A 60 13.56 9.42 -0.12
CA ASP A 60 13.54 9.58 1.34
C ASP A 60 12.53 10.64 1.79
N ASP A 61 12.40 11.74 1.04
CA ASP A 61 11.40 12.78 1.28
C ASP A 61 9.97 12.25 1.10
N ILE A 62 9.70 11.47 0.04
CA ILE A 62 8.41 10.83 -0.17
C ILE A 62 8.12 9.83 0.95
N VAL A 63 9.09 8.99 1.31
CA VAL A 63 8.96 8.01 2.40
C VAL A 63 8.68 8.71 3.74
N ALA A 64 9.36 9.83 4.02
CA ALA A 64 9.11 10.64 5.20
C ALA A 64 7.68 11.20 5.22
N PHE A 65 7.20 11.72 4.09
CA PHE A 65 5.80 12.13 3.94
C PHE A 65 4.82 10.97 4.17
N LEU A 66 5.06 9.80 3.57
CA LEU A 66 4.18 8.64 3.76
C LEU A 66 4.14 8.15 5.21
N ARG A 67 5.27 8.20 5.92
CA ARG A 67 5.36 7.91 7.36
C ARG A 67 4.57 8.91 8.19
N SER A 68 4.38 10.14 7.73
CA SER A 68 3.53 11.13 8.42
C SER A 68 2.03 10.88 8.24
N LEU A 69 1.62 9.91 7.42
CA LEU A 69 0.20 9.57 7.19
C LEU A 69 -0.36 8.57 8.21
N VAL A 70 0.39 8.27 9.27
CA VAL A 70 -0.06 7.42 10.38
C VAL A 70 -1.05 8.21 11.25
N GLY A 71 -2.28 7.71 11.36
CA GLY A 71 -3.31 8.26 12.24
C GLY A 71 -3.28 7.66 13.63
N GLU A 72 -4.13 8.18 14.52
CA GLU A 72 -4.37 7.59 15.83
C GLU A 72 -5.01 6.20 15.69
N MET A 73 -4.41 5.21 16.35
CA MET A 73 -4.96 3.85 16.38
C MET A 73 -6.09 3.77 17.41
N PRO A 74 -7.22 3.15 17.06
CA PRO A 74 -8.32 2.98 18.02
C PRO A 74 -7.85 2.09 19.18
N GLN A 75 -8.22 2.48 20.40
CA GLN A 75 -8.10 1.59 21.56
C GLN A 75 -9.22 0.56 21.48
N VAL A 76 -8.86 -0.72 21.48
CA VAL A 76 -9.81 -1.83 21.40
C VAL A 76 -9.74 -2.62 22.69
N GLU A 77 -10.83 -2.62 23.46
CA GLU A 77 -11.02 -3.53 24.59
C GLU A 77 -11.38 -4.92 24.06
N VAL A 78 -10.68 -5.96 24.53
CA VAL A 78 -10.92 -7.33 24.09
C VAL A 78 -12.28 -7.81 24.64
N PRO A 79 -13.25 -8.16 23.78
CA PRO A 79 -14.57 -8.58 24.24
C PRO A 79 -14.52 -9.98 24.85
N VAL A 80 -15.35 -10.20 25.86
CA VAL A 80 -15.64 -11.55 26.36
C VAL A 80 -16.67 -12.18 25.42
N LEU A 81 -16.29 -13.27 24.76
CA LEU A 81 -17.21 -14.03 23.91
C LEU A 81 -18.12 -14.93 24.77
N PRO A 82 -19.36 -15.21 24.34
CA PRO A 82 -20.24 -16.14 25.05
C PRO A 82 -19.67 -17.56 25.04
N ALA A 83 -20.05 -18.36 26.05
CA ALA A 83 -19.80 -19.80 26.04
C ALA A 83 -20.66 -20.47 24.96
N GLU A 84 -20.12 -21.52 24.31
CA GLU A 84 -20.85 -22.35 23.34
C GLU A 84 -22.04 -23.10 23.96
#